data_AF-A0A3C0NFU3-F1
#
_entry.id   AF-A0A3C0NFU3-F1
#
_cell.length_a   1.000
_cell.length_b   1.000
_cell.length_c   1.000
_cell.angle_alpha   90.00
_cell.angle_beta   90.00
_cell.angle_gamma   90.00
#
_symmetry.space_group_name_H-M   'P 1'
#
loop_
_entity.id
_entity.type
_entity.pdbx_description
1 polymer ?
#
loop_
_entity_poly.entity_id
_entity_poly.type
_entity_poly.pdbx_seq_one_letter_code
_entity_poly.pdbx_strand_id
1 'polypeptide(L)'
;MRLTMSSRLVKSFHLSALSSYLVSALQSFKADNPLFNRKLKSLVPAQVILEKGKVFRVPFRCRELHLLSGMAWLTVNGEDIILKSGETVSLPSNKGWSILSVLGNMPVTLEVL
;
A
#
# COMPACT_ATOMS: atom_id res chain seq x y z
N MET A 1 3.92 13.04 -65.81
CA MET A 1 3.26 14.19 -65.15
C MET A 1 4.14 14.61 -63.96
N ARG A 2 4.79 15.78 -64.02
CA ARG A 2 5.61 16.36 -62.94
C ARG A 2 4.76 17.39 -62.19
N LEU A 3 4.69 17.28 -60.87
CA LEU A 3 4.36 18.36 -59.91
C LEU A 3 5.18 18.05 -58.64
N THR A 4 6.38 18.64 -58.48
CA THR A 4 6.67 19.89 -57.77
C THR A 4 6.32 19.89 -56.28
N MET A 5 7.36 20.15 -55.49
CA MET A 5 7.48 20.31 -54.04
C MET A 5 6.38 21.15 -53.36
N SER A 6 6.19 20.89 -52.07
CA SER A 6 5.99 22.00 -51.12
C SER A 6 6.54 21.65 -49.74
N SER A 7 7.60 22.36 -49.39
CA SER A 7 8.24 22.45 -48.08
C SER A 7 7.38 23.25 -47.11
N ARG A 8 7.19 22.74 -45.89
CA ARG A 8 6.96 23.59 -44.72
C ARG A 8 7.97 23.26 -43.63
N LEU A 9 8.98 24.11 -43.56
CA LEU A 9 9.83 24.31 -42.40
C LEU A 9 9.08 25.15 -41.36
N VAL A 10 9.67 25.17 -40.15
CA VAL A 10 9.58 26.23 -39.11
C VAL A 10 8.45 25.96 -38.09
N LYS A 11 8.62 25.97 -36.76
CA LYS A 11 9.59 26.63 -35.86
C LYS A 11 9.68 25.85 -34.53
N SER A 12 10.89 25.77 -34.01
CA SER A 12 11.28 25.35 -32.67
C SER A 12 10.69 26.22 -31.55
N PHE A 13 10.43 25.60 -30.39
CA PHE A 13 10.65 26.24 -29.09
C PHE A 13 11.52 25.31 -28.23
N HIS A 14 12.72 25.79 -27.91
CA HIS A 14 13.56 25.29 -26.83
C HIS A 14 13.12 25.95 -25.52
N LEU A 15 13.01 25.17 -24.44
CA LEU A 15 13.22 25.51 -23.02
C LEU A 15 13.35 24.16 -22.29
N SER A 16 14.55 23.56 -22.26
CA SER A 16 15.53 23.66 -21.17
C SER A 16 15.13 22.96 -19.87
N ALA A 17 15.85 21.86 -19.63
CA ALA A 17 16.51 21.46 -18.38
C ALA A 17 15.69 21.13 -17.11
N LEU A 18 16.18 20.05 -16.46
CA LEU A 18 15.96 19.59 -15.08
C LEU A 18 14.87 18.54 -14.87
N SER A 19 15.25 17.25 -14.98
CA SER A 19 15.08 16.31 -13.86
C SER A 19 15.85 15.03 -14.11
N SER A 20 17.17 15.12 -13.98
CA SER A 20 18.06 13.97 -13.84
C SER A 20 18.12 13.52 -12.38
N TYR A 21 16.98 13.24 -11.72
CA TYR A 21 16.96 12.77 -10.31
C TYR A 21 15.72 11.97 -9.93
N LEU A 22 15.26 11.00 -10.72
CA LEU A 22 14.34 9.95 -10.21
C LEU A 22 14.62 8.56 -10.80
N VAL A 23 15.88 8.25 -11.10
CA VAL A 23 16.31 6.88 -11.49
C VAL A 23 17.01 6.16 -10.33
N SER A 24 17.12 6.77 -9.15
CA SER A 24 17.79 6.19 -7.97
C SER A 24 16.87 5.54 -6.92
N ALA A 25 15.55 5.55 -7.08
CA ALA A 25 14.64 4.99 -6.07
C ALA A 25 14.25 3.51 -6.28
N LEU A 26 14.68 2.87 -7.37
CA LEU A 26 14.28 1.50 -7.74
C LEU A 26 15.30 0.40 -7.40
N GLN A 27 16.37 0.71 -6.65
CA GLN A 27 17.40 -0.28 -6.32
C GLN A 27 17.57 -0.57 -4.82
N SER A 28 16.66 -0.13 -3.94
CA SER A 28 16.81 -0.33 -2.48
C SER A 28 15.65 -1.05 -1.76
N PHE A 29 14.80 -1.80 -2.46
CA PHE A 29 13.85 -2.73 -1.81
C PHE A 29 14.36 -4.18 -1.85
N LYS A 30 15.61 -4.34 -1.45
CA LYS A 30 16.18 -5.62 -1.01
C LYS A 30 16.87 -5.39 0.31
N ALA A 31 16.06 -5.11 1.33
CA ALA A 31 16.46 -5.19 2.72
C ALA A 31 15.42 -6.06 3.41
N ASP A 32 15.92 -7.15 3.98
CA ASP A 32 15.26 -8.10 4.83
C ASP A 32 14.22 -7.44 5.74
N ASN A 33 12.97 -7.91 5.72
CA ASN A 33 12.00 -7.58 6.77
C ASN A 33 12.32 -8.46 7.99
N PRO A 34 12.98 -7.97 9.06
CA PRO A 34 13.30 -8.79 10.21
C PRO A 34 12.31 -8.49 11.36
N LEU A 35 11.13 -7.95 11.07
CA LEU A 35 10.24 -7.42 12.11
C LEU A 35 9.42 -8.49 12.85
N PHE A 36 9.47 -9.75 12.44
CA PHE A 36 8.60 -10.80 13.00
C PHE A 36 9.30 -11.86 13.84
N ASN A 37 10.46 -11.55 14.43
CA ASN A 37 11.12 -12.51 15.32
C ASN A 37 11.71 -11.86 16.59
N ARG A 38 10.84 -11.24 17.39
CA ARG A 38 11.08 -11.13 18.83
C ARG A 38 9.79 -11.33 19.61
N LYS A 39 9.92 -12.15 20.64
CA LYS A 39 9.02 -12.42 21.75
C LYS A 39 8.45 -11.12 22.35
N LEU A 40 7.41 -10.53 21.74
CA LEU A 40 6.73 -9.36 22.29
C LEU A 40 5.61 -9.80 23.23
N LYS A 41 5.93 -9.91 24.52
CA LYS A 41 4.98 -9.53 25.57
C LYS A 41 4.89 -8.00 25.52
N SER A 42 4.14 -7.45 24.57
CA SER A 42 3.92 -6.01 24.46
C SER A 42 2.43 -5.77 24.54
N LEU A 43 2.00 -5.09 25.61
CA LEU A 43 0.64 -4.56 25.80
C LEU A 43 0.39 -3.30 24.95
N VAL A 44 1.29 -2.99 24.03
CA VAL A 44 1.23 -1.78 23.19
C VAL A 44 0.70 -2.16 21.80
N PRO A 45 -0.34 -1.49 21.30
CA PRO A 45 -0.83 -1.67 19.93
C PRO A 45 0.31 -1.50 18.93
N ALA A 46 0.40 -2.42 17.97
CA ALA A 46 1.36 -2.29 16.88
C ALA A 46 0.71 -1.56 15.71
N GLN A 47 1.27 -0.41 15.33
CA GLN A 47 0.82 0.34 14.17
C GLN A 47 1.48 -0.22 12.90
N VAL A 48 0.69 -0.41 11.85
CA VAL A 48 1.12 -0.92 10.55
C VAL A 48 0.64 0.03 9.46
N ILE A 49 1.55 0.39 8.54
CA ILE A 49 1.23 1.12 7.32
C ILE A 49 1.24 0.13 6.16
N LEU A 50 0.14 0.04 5.42
CA LEU A 50 -0.02 -0.84 4.28
C LEU A 50 -0.15 -0.01 2.99
N GLU A 51 0.77 -0.25 2.05
CA GLU A 51 0.75 0.38 0.73
C GLU A 51 -0.23 -0.31 -0.22
N LYS A 52 -0.63 0.40 -1.28
CA LYS A 52 -1.49 -0.16 -2.33
C LYS A 52 -0.91 -1.44 -2.92
N GLY A 53 -1.75 -2.45 -3.09
CA GLY A 53 -1.38 -3.74 -3.68
C GLY A 53 -0.56 -4.64 -2.75
N LYS A 54 -0.29 -4.21 -1.51
CA LYS A 54 0.26 -5.05 -0.46
C LYS A 54 -0.87 -5.71 0.32
N VAL A 55 -0.55 -6.90 0.83
CA VAL A 55 -1.47 -7.71 1.63
C VAL A 55 -0.83 -7.91 2.99
N PHE A 56 -1.60 -7.66 4.04
CA PHE A 56 -1.23 -7.90 5.42
C PHE A 56 -1.95 -9.14 5.95
N ARG A 57 -1.18 -10.10 6.45
CA ARG A 57 -1.74 -11.25 7.17
C ARG A 57 -1.82 -10.89 8.65
N VAL A 58 -3.03 -10.81 9.17
CA VAL A 58 -3.25 -10.44 10.55
C VAL A 58 -2.77 -11.61 11.44
N PRO A 59 -1.93 -11.35 12.46
CA PRO A 59 -1.49 -12.39 13.37
C PRO A 59 -2.66 -13.05 14.09
N PHE A 60 -2.62 -14.38 14.26
CA PHE A 60 -3.68 -15.16 14.92
C PHE A 60 -3.97 -14.77 16.39
N ARG A 61 -3.08 -13.98 17.01
CA ARG A 61 -3.26 -13.49 18.38
C ARG A 61 -3.98 -12.15 18.46
N CYS A 62 -4.07 -11.45 17.33
CA CYS A 62 -4.79 -10.18 17.22
C CYS A 62 -6.28 -10.43 17.50
N ARG A 63 -6.84 -9.67 18.43
CA ARG A 63 -8.25 -9.72 18.81
C ARG A 63 -9.02 -8.55 18.26
N GLU A 64 -8.34 -7.47 17.95
CA GLU A 64 -8.98 -6.25 17.51
C GLU A 64 -8.10 -5.54 16.48
N LEU A 65 -8.75 -5.07 15.42
CA LEU A 65 -8.12 -4.30 14.36
C LEU A 65 -8.82 -2.97 14.25
N HIS A 66 -8.07 -1.89 14.42
CA HIS A 66 -8.57 -0.52 14.27
C HIS A 66 -7.99 0.11 13.02
N LEU A 67 -8.87 0.59 12.12
CA LEU A 67 -8.44 1.28 10.91
C LEU A 67 -8.30 2.78 11.19
N LEU A 68 -7.07 3.26 11.31
CA LEU A 68 -6.82 4.67 11.60
C LEU A 68 -7.05 5.59 10.40
N SER A 69 -6.63 5.16 9.21
CA SER A 69 -6.73 5.96 7.99
C SER A 69 -6.94 5.12 6.74
N GLY A 70 -7.71 5.67 5.79
CA GLY A 70 -7.93 5.07 4.47
C GLY A 70 -9.14 4.13 4.42
N MET A 71 -9.11 3.20 3.48
CA MET A 71 -10.13 2.18 3.30
C MET A 71 -9.45 0.85 3.02
N ALA A 72 -9.93 -0.21 3.64
CA ALA A 72 -9.36 -1.55 3.51
C ALA A 72 -10.44 -2.60 3.29
N TRP A 73 -10.06 -3.65 2.58
CA TRP A 73 -10.82 -4.89 2.53
C TRP A 73 -10.16 -5.87 3.52
N LEU A 74 -10.98 -6.48 4.37
CA LEU A 74 -10.58 -7.47 5.34
C LEU A 74 -11.41 -8.74 5.09
N THR A 75 -10.74 -9.86 4.85
CA THR A 75 -11.37 -11.19 4.88
C THR A 75 -11.16 -11.80 6.25
N VAL A 76 -12.24 -12.26 6.88
CA VAL A 76 -12.23 -13.03 8.14
C VAL A 76 -13.15 -14.22 7.98
N ASN A 77 -12.67 -15.44 8.25
CA ASN A 77 -13.48 -16.66 8.17
C ASN A 77 -14.20 -16.90 6.83
N GLY A 78 -13.64 -16.39 5.73
CA GLY A 78 -14.26 -16.48 4.40
C GLY A 78 -15.33 -15.43 4.13
N GLU A 79 -15.55 -14.49 5.04
CA GLU A 79 -16.40 -13.32 4.85
C GLU A 79 -15.55 -12.09 4.58
N ASP A 80 -16.04 -11.24 3.67
CA ASP A 80 -15.38 -10.03 3.23
C ASP A 80 -16.04 -8.80 3.84
N ILE A 81 -15.23 -7.98 4.51
CA ILE A 81 -15.65 -6.78 5.22
C ILE A 81 -14.89 -5.59 4.62
N ILE A 82 -15.61 -4.51 4.32
CA ILE A 82 -14.99 -3.24 3.96
C ILE A 82 -14.87 -2.41 5.23
N LEU A 83 -13.65 -1.99 5.54
CA LEU A 83 -13.33 -1.11 6.65
C LEU A 83 -13.05 0.30 6.16
N LYS A 84 -13.60 1.27 6.88
CA LYS A 84 -13.40 2.70 6.68
C LYS A 84 -12.65 3.31 7.87
N SER A 85 -12.00 4.44 7.61
CA SER A 85 -11.29 5.20 8.63
C SER A 85 -12.13 5.38 9.91
N GLY A 86 -11.54 5.06 11.05
CA GLY A 86 -12.15 5.12 12.37
C GLY A 86 -12.88 3.84 12.80
N GLU A 87 -13.10 2.87 11.90
CA GLU A 87 -13.81 1.64 12.22
C GLU A 87 -12.90 0.61 12.90
N THR A 88 -13.50 -0.11 13.85
CA THR A 88 -12.84 -1.18 14.60
C THR A 88 -13.58 -2.49 14.38
N VAL A 89 -12.84 -3.58 14.20
CA VAL A 89 -13.39 -4.93 14.10
C VAL A 89 -12.75 -5.84 15.12
N SER A 90 -13.61 -6.54 15.86
CA SER A 90 -13.20 -7.66 16.70
C SER A 90 -12.97 -8.90 15.84
N LEU A 91 -11.79 -9.49 15.97
CA LEU A 91 -11.42 -10.70 15.27
C LEU A 91 -11.74 -11.94 16.14
N PRO A 92 -12.35 -12.97 15.54
CA PRO A 92 -12.69 -14.19 16.26
C PRO A 92 -11.42 -14.91 16.72
N SER A 93 -11.51 -15.58 17.87
CA SER A 93 -10.41 -16.40 18.45
C SER A 93 -9.94 -17.57 17.59
N ASN A 94 -10.66 -17.86 16.52
CA ASN A 94 -10.53 -19.13 15.85
C ASN A 94 -9.23 -19.15 15.04
N LYS A 95 -8.82 -20.35 14.61
CA LYS A 95 -7.60 -20.52 13.79
C LYS A 95 -7.79 -20.03 12.34
N GLY A 96 -8.84 -19.24 12.06
CA GLY A 96 -9.09 -18.65 10.76
C GLY A 96 -7.98 -17.70 10.37
N TRP A 97 -7.69 -17.61 9.07
CA TRP A 97 -6.75 -16.61 8.57
C TRP A 97 -7.51 -15.34 8.26
N SER A 98 -7.01 -14.23 8.80
CA SER A 98 -7.52 -12.91 8.48
C SER A 98 -6.53 -12.17 7.58
N ILE A 99 -7.03 -11.67 6.46
CA ILE A 99 -6.22 -11.03 5.42
C ILE A 99 -6.76 -9.64 5.16
N LEU A 100 -5.88 -8.63 5.21
CA LEU A 100 -6.23 -7.24 4.95
C LEU A 100 -5.47 -6.71 3.74
N SER A 101 -6.16 -5.95 2.90
CA SER A 101 -5.57 -5.24 1.75
C SER A 101 -6.16 -3.84 1.62
N VAL A 102 -5.39 -2.93 1.03
CA VAL A 102 -5.83 -1.56 0.76
C VAL A 102 -6.91 -1.54 -0.33
N LEU A 103 -7.98 -0.77 -0.08
CA LEU A 103 -8.94 -0.37 -1.10
C LEU A 103 -8.68 1.09 -1.50
N GLY A 104 -8.31 1.31 -2.75
CA GLY A 104 -8.07 2.64 -3.32
C GLY A 104 -6.60 2.95 -3.58
N ASN A 105 -6.27 4.25 -3.60
CA ASN A 105 -4.95 4.76 -4.01
C ASN A 105 -4.09 5.29 -2.87
N MET A 106 -4.65 5.45 -1.67
CA MET A 106 -3.91 5.95 -0.52
C MET A 106 -3.45 4.79 0.37
N PRO A 107 -2.27 4.88 1.00
CA PRO A 107 -1.88 3.94 2.04
C PRO A 107 -2.90 3.89 3.18
N VAL A 108 -2.98 2.72 3.81
CA VAL A 108 -3.82 2.48 4.97
C VAL A 108 -2.95 2.43 6.22
N THR A 109 -3.41 3.07 7.29
CA THR A 109 -2.78 2.93 8.61
C THR A 109 -3.75 2.16 9.51
N LEU A 110 -3.24 1.16 10.22
CA LEU A 110 -4.03 0.32 11.12
C LEU A 110 -3.28 0.02 12.41
N GLU A 111 -4.02 -0.23 13.48
CA GLU A 111 -3.52 -0.75 14.75
C GLU A 111 -4.02 -2.17 14.96
N VAL A 112 -3.12 -3.04 15.39
CA VAL A 112 -3.46 -4.41 15.83
C VAL A 112 -3.23 -4.55 17.33
N LEU A 113 -4.25 -5.11 18.01
CA LEU A 113 -4.35 -5.28 19.45
C LEU A 113 -4.53 -6.76 19.80
#